data_AF-A0A955PC91-F1
#
_entry.id   AF-A0A955PC91-F1
#
_cell.length_a   1.000
_cell.length_b   1.000
_cell.length_c   1.000
_cell.angle_alpha   90.00
_cell.angle_beta   90.00
_cell.angle_gamma   90.00
#
_symmetry.space_group_name_H-M   'P 1'
#
loop_
_entity.id
_entity.type
_entity.pdbx_description
1 polymer ?
#
loop_
_entity_poly.entity_id
_entity_poly.type
_entity_poly.pdbx_seq_one_letter_code
_entity_poly.pdbx_strand_id
1 'polypeptide(L)'
;MAVSMDIKPWQKYLVLALFAIGIWTRLYNLGEKAFHHDESIHCFYSYQMATDGRFKGASNNDVTFGYNPVYHGPFLYHWGALFFFIFGDNDFTARLPYAV
;
A
#
# COMPACT_ATOMS: atom_id res chain seq x y z
N MET A 1 38.11 5.42 17.70
CA MET A 1 37.96 4.00 18.08
C MET A 1 36.72 3.48 17.36
N ALA A 2 36.88 2.72 16.27
CA ALA A 2 35.75 2.13 15.57
C ALA A 2 35.38 0.83 16.31
N VAL A 3 34.18 0.78 16.90
CA VAL A 3 33.62 -0.45 17.45
C VAL A 3 33.23 -1.31 16.24
N SER A 4 33.97 -2.38 15.98
CA SER A 4 33.54 -3.38 15.01
C SER A 4 32.43 -4.21 15.65
N MET A 5 31.22 -4.16 15.09
CA MET A 5 30.13 -5.03 15.50
C MET A 5 30.33 -6.38 14.81
N ASP A 6 30.86 -7.35 15.55
CA ASP A 6 31.03 -8.70 15.03
C ASP A 6 29.68 -9.45 15.08
N ILE A 7 28.93 -9.37 13.97
CA ILE A 7 27.59 -9.96 13.85
C ILE A 7 27.72 -11.47 13.65
N LYS A 8 27.35 -12.22 14.69
CA LYS A 8 27.35 -13.70 14.66
C LYS A 8 26.32 -14.22 13.66
N PRO A 9 26.57 -15.36 12.99
CA PRO A 9 25.65 -15.93 12.01
C PRO A 9 24.21 -16.08 12.53
N TRP A 10 24.03 -16.51 13.78
CA TRP A 10 22.70 -16.67 14.39
C TRP A 10 21.92 -15.36 14.51
N GLN A 11 22.59 -14.22 14.69
CA GLN A 11 21.93 -12.91 14.76
C GLN A 11 21.36 -12.52 13.38
N LYS A 12 22.07 -12.86 12.30
CA LYS A 12 21.58 -12.65 10.93
C LYS A 12 20.32 -13.48 10.66
N TYR A 13 20.35 -14.76 11.04
CA TYR A 13 19.19 -15.64 10.91
C TYR A 13 18.02 -15.20 11.77
N LEU A 14 18.27 -14.73 12.99
CA LEU A 14 17.23 -14.21 13.87
C LEU A 14 16.57 -12.96 13.26
N VAL A 15 17.35 -12.01 12.76
CA VAL A 15 16.81 -10.81 12.10
C VAL A 15 15.97 -11.21 10.87
N LEU A 16 16.48 -12.12 10.04
CA LEU A 16 15.74 -12.61 8.87
C LEU A 16 14.43 -13.30 9.27
N ALA A 17 14.45 -14.12 10.32
CA ALA A 17 13.26 -14.78 10.84
C ALA A 17 12.23 -13.77 11.36
N LEU A 18 12.66 -12.74 12.09
CA LEU A 18 11.77 -11.68 12.57
C LEU A 18 11.16 -10.88 11.43
N PHE A 19 11.93 -10.54 10.40
CA PHE A 19 11.41 -9.89 9.19
C PHE A 19 10.39 -10.78 8.47
N ALA A 20 10.69 -12.07 8.30
CA ALA A 20 9.77 -13.00 7.66
C ALA A 20 8.45 -13.16 8.43
N ILE A 21 8.51 -13.26 9.76
CA ILE A 21 7.32 -13.30 10.63
C ILE A 21 6.54 -11.98 10.53
N GLY A 22 7.23 -10.84 10.51
CA GLY A 22 6.62 -9.53 10.33
C GLY A 22 5.85 -9.41 9.02
N ILE A 23 6.45 -9.83 7.90
CA ILE A 23 5.78 -9.87 6.60
C ILE A 23 4.59 -10.83 6.63
N TRP A 24 4.76 -12.03 7.19
CA TRP A 24 3.68 -13.02 7.26
C TRP A 24 2.46 -12.49 8.04
N THR A 25 2.68 -11.88 9.20
CA THR A 25 1.58 -11.32 10.02
C THR A 25 0.86 -10.15 9.36
N ARG A 26 1.55 -9.40 8.48
CA ARG A 26 0.95 -8.30 7.69
C ARG A 26 0.12 -8.77 6.50
N LEU A 27 0.47 -9.92 5.92
CA LEU A 27 -0.20 -10.47 4.73
C LEU A 27 -1.28 -11.50 5.06
N TYR A 28 -1.16 -12.18 6.21
CA TYR A 28 -2.12 -13.19 6.62
C TYR A 28 -3.54 -12.61 6.75
N ASN A 29 -4.49 -13.19 6.02
CA ASN A 29 -5.91 -12.80 5.98
C ASN A 29 -6.17 -11.32 5.66
N LEU A 30 -5.26 -10.68 4.92
CA LEU A 30 -5.34 -9.25 4.62
C LEU A 30 -6.62 -8.86 3.87
N GLY A 31 -7.14 -9.73 3.00
CA GLY A 31 -8.35 -9.46 2.21
C GLY A 31 -9.67 -9.86 2.85
N GLU A 32 -9.69 -10.42 4.07
CA GLU A 32 -10.92 -11.01 4.63
C GLU A 32 -11.86 -10.01 5.33
N LYS A 33 -11.35 -8.82 5.67
CA LYS A 33 -12.08 -7.83 6.48
C LYS A 33 -12.81 -6.81 5.62
N ALA A 34 -13.95 -6.34 6.10
CA ALA A 34 -14.65 -5.21 5.50
C ALA A 34 -13.78 -3.95 5.49
N PHE A 35 -13.93 -3.13 4.45
CA PHE A 35 -13.20 -1.88 4.31
C PHE A 35 -13.58 -0.88 5.40
N HIS A 36 -12.56 -0.30 6.03
CA HIS A 36 -12.75 0.94 6.80
C HIS A 36 -12.90 2.14 5.85
N HIS A 37 -13.38 3.27 6.40
CA HIS A 37 -13.60 4.50 5.64
C HIS A 37 -12.42 4.87 4.74
N ASP A 38 -11.22 5.00 5.31
CA ASP A 38 -10.05 5.44 4.55
C ASP A 38 -9.54 4.36 3.58
N GLU A 39 -9.64 3.08 3.95
CA GLU A 39 -9.31 1.98 3.04
C GLU A 39 -10.22 1.99 1.79
N SER A 40 -11.52 2.28 1.97
CA SER A 40 -12.49 2.31 0.87
C SER A 40 -12.22 3.47 -0.10
N ILE A 41 -11.83 4.64 0.42
CA ILE A 41 -11.46 5.81 -0.39
C ILE A 41 -10.20 5.51 -1.21
N HIS A 42 -9.18 4.95 -0.56
CA HIS A 42 -7.95 4.55 -1.23
C HIS A 42 -8.20 3.51 -2.32
N CYS A 43 -8.92 2.44 -2.00
CA CYS A 43 -9.30 1.41 -2.95
C CYS A 43 -10.04 1.99 -4.16
N PHE A 44 -11.09 2.78 -3.93
CA PHE A 44 -11.94 3.31 -4.99
C PHE A 44 -11.18 4.22 -5.96
N TYR A 45 -10.43 5.20 -5.44
CA TYR A 45 -9.72 6.15 -6.32
C TYR A 45 -8.49 5.53 -6.99
N SER A 46 -7.79 4.60 -6.32
CA SER A 46 -6.71 3.85 -6.95
C SER A 46 -7.23 2.93 -8.05
N TYR A 47 -8.39 2.29 -7.86
CA TYR A 47 -9.02 1.46 -8.89
C TYR A 47 -9.44 2.32 -10.09
N GLN A 48 -10.16 3.42 -9.87
CA GLN A 48 -10.51 4.34 -10.96
C GLN A 48 -9.29 4.87 -11.71
N MET A 49 -8.22 5.15 -10.97
CA MET A 49 -6.98 5.59 -11.59
C MET A 49 -6.35 4.50 -12.45
N ALA A 50 -6.38 3.24 -12.00
CA ALA A 50 -5.88 2.10 -12.75
C ALA A 50 -6.74 1.79 -14.00
N THR A 51 -8.06 1.98 -13.94
CA THR A 51 -8.98 1.66 -15.06
C THR A 51 -9.16 2.79 -16.05
N ASP A 52 -9.35 4.02 -15.55
CA ASP A 52 -9.73 5.17 -16.38
C ASP A 52 -8.51 6.05 -16.71
N GLY A 53 -7.37 5.84 -16.03
CA GLY A 53 -6.19 6.71 -16.13
C GLY A 53 -6.41 8.10 -15.53
N ARG A 54 -7.48 8.29 -14.75
CA ARG A 54 -7.90 9.59 -14.20
C ARG A 54 -8.13 9.51 -12.71
N PHE A 55 -7.62 10.51 -11.98
CA PHE A 55 -7.97 10.70 -10.57
C PHE A 55 -9.16 11.66 -10.44
N LYS A 56 -10.36 11.15 -10.13
CA LYS A 56 -11.60 11.96 -10.01
C LYS A 56 -11.81 12.59 -8.62
N GLY A 57 -10.81 12.59 -7.74
CA GLY A 57 -10.87 13.34 -6.47
C GLY A 57 -10.79 14.87 -6.67
N ALA A 58 -10.63 15.34 -7.90
CA ALA A 58 -10.54 16.74 -8.26
C ALA A 58 -11.93 17.41 -8.29
N SER A 59 -12.02 18.55 -7.61
CA SER A 59 -13.22 19.38 -7.42
C SER A 59 -14.03 19.71 -8.68
N ASN A 60 -13.50 19.57 -9.91
CA ASN A 60 -14.03 20.25 -11.09
C ASN A 60 -14.03 19.44 -12.41
N ASN A 61 -14.22 18.11 -12.40
CA ASN A 61 -14.13 17.25 -13.60
C ASN A 61 -12.76 17.29 -14.33
N ASP A 62 -11.76 17.95 -13.76
CA ASP A 62 -10.40 17.96 -14.27
C ASP A 62 -9.70 16.65 -13.96
N VAL A 63 -8.92 16.17 -14.93
CA VAL A 63 -8.10 14.94 -14.85
C VAL A 63 -6.89 15.14 -13.93
N THR A 64 -6.62 16.37 -13.52
CA THR A 64 -5.49 16.81 -12.71
C THR A 64 -5.82 16.71 -11.22
N PHE A 65 -4.90 16.20 -10.41
CA PHE A 65 -5.01 16.12 -8.95
C PHE A 65 -5.33 17.48 -8.32
N GLY A 66 -6.63 17.77 -8.14
CA GLY A 66 -7.08 18.93 -7.39
C GLY A 66 -6.80 18.71 -5.91
N TYR A 67 -6.22 19.71 -5.25
CA TYR A 67 -6.10 19.68 -3.79
C TYR A 67 -7.49 19.70 -3.18
N ASN A 68 -7.83 18.63 -2.48
CA ASN A 68 -9.03 18.53 -1.68
C ASN A 68 -8.62 18.03 -0.29
N PRO A 69 -8.89 18.79 0.78
CA PRO A 69 -8.47 18.41 2.14
C PRO A 69 -9.14 17.13 2.65
N VAL A 70 -10.15 16.61 1.95
CA VAL A 70 -10.79 15.32 2.25
C VAL A 70 -9.90 14.12 1.91
N TYR A 71 -8.93 14.28 0.99
CA TYR A 71 -8.14 13.17 0.46
C TYR A 71 -6.66 13.27 0.82
N HIS A 72 -6.01 12.10 0.96
CA HIS A 72 -4.56 12.02 1.13
C HIS A 72 -3.77 12.46 -0.11
N GLY A 73 -2.46 12.58 0.04
CA GLY A 73 -1.57 12.97 -1.06
C GLY A 73 -1.58 11.99 -2.24
N PRO A 74 -1.20 12.45 -3.45
CA PRO A 74 -1.33 11.71 -4.69
C PRO A 74 -0.55 10.39 -4.71
N PHE A 75 0.55 10.29 -3.96
CA PHE A 75 1.43 9.13 -3.93
C PHE A 75 0.67 7.84 -3.61
N LEU A 76 -0.17 7.84 -2.57
CA LEU A 76 -0.88 6.64 -2.13
C LEU A 76 -1.85 6.12 -3.19
N TYR A 77 -2.43 7.01 -4.00
CA TYR A 77 -3.35 6.62 -5.06
C TYR A 77 -2.64 6.02 -6.27
N HIS A 78 -1.51 6.60 -6.68
CA HIS A 78 -0.68 6.02 -7.74
C HIS A 78 -0.08 4.68 -7.31
N TRP A 79 0.34 4.57 -6.06
CA TRP A 79 0.88 3.33 -5.50
C TRP A 79 -0.17 2.22 -5.49
N GLY A 80 -1.39 2.52 -5.03
CA GLY A 80 -2.50 1.56 -5.13
C GLY A 80 -2.86 1.22 -6.59
N ALA A 81 -2.86 2.20 -7.49
CA ALA A 81 -3.17 1.97 -8.90
C ALA A 81 -2.13 1.05 -9.58
N LEU A 82 -0.85 1.20 -9.24
CA LEU A 82 0.22 0.30 -9.72
C LEU A 82 -0.02 -1.15 -9.26
N PHE A 83 -0.46 -1.35 -8.02
CA PHE A 83 -0.75 -2.69 -7.51
C PHE A 83 -1.96 -3.31 -8.19
N PHE A 84 -3.04 -2.54 -8.40
CA PHE A 84 -4.17 -3.01 -9.20
C PHE A 84 -3.76 -3.34 -10.64
N PHE A 85 -2.87 -2.55 -11.25
CA PHE A 85 -2.34 -2.83 -12.59
C PHE A 85 -1.53 -4.13 -12.66
N ILE A 86 -0.72 -4.43 -11.64
CA ILE A 86 0.15 -5.62 -11.63
C ILE A 86 -0.60 -6.89 -11.20
N PHE A 87 -1.46 -6.79 -10.17
CA PHE A 87 -2.03 -7.95 -9.47
C PHE A 87 -3.56 -8.10 -9.64
N GLY A 88 -4.22 -7.17 -10.34
CA GLY A 88 -5.66 -7.17 -10.55
C GLY A 88 -6.47 -6.71 -9.34
N ASP A 89 -7.78 -6.56 -9.53
CA ASP A 89 -8.70 -6.04 -8.53
C ASP A 89 -9.24 -7.14 -7.60
N ASN A 90 -8.91 -7.02 -6.32
CA ASN A 90 -9.53 -7.75 -5.21
C ASN A 90 -9.17 -7.08 -3.87
N ASP A 91 -9.86 -7.48 -2.80
CA ASP A 91 -9.70 -6.93 -1.44
C ASP A 91 -8.30 -7.10 -0.84
N PHE A 92 -7.56 -8.13 -1.26
CA PHE A 92 -6.17 -8.33 -0.87
C PHE A 92 -5.26 -7.35 -1.58
N THR A 93 -5.35 -7.24 -2.92
CA THR A 93 -4.56 -6.29 -3.71
C THR A 93 -4.83 -4.85 -3.29
N ALA A 94 -6.08 -4.50 -2.95
CA ALA A 94 -6.44 -3.16 -2.49
C ALA A 94 -5.67 -2.72 -1.21
N ARG A 95 -5.26 -3.69 -0.38
CA ARG A 95 -4.57 -3.45 0.90
C ARG A 95 -3.08 -3.73 0.85
N LEU A 96 -2.65 -4.54 -0.12
CA LEU A 96 -1.26 -4.91 -0.31
C LEU A 96 -0.28 -3.71 -0.33
N PRO A 97 -0.58 -2.56 -0.99
CA PRO A 97 0.32 -1.40 -1.00
C PRO A 97 0.64 -0.80 0.38
N TYR A 98 -0.20 -1.08 1.38
CA TYR A 98 -0.07 -0.55 2.75
C TYR A 98 0.40 -1.61 3.75
N ALA A 99 0.45 -2.88 3.33
CA ALA A 99 0.83 -4.01 4.17
C ALA A 99 2.33 -4.36 4.08
N VAL A 100 3.01 -3.95 3.01
CA VAL A 100 4.43 -4.23 2.73
C VAL A 100 5.30 -2.98 2.73
#